data_AF-A0AB35FS71-F1
#
_entry.id   AF-A0AB35FS71-F1
#
_cell.length_a   1.000
_cell.length_b   1.000
_cell.length_c   1.000
_cell.angle_alpha   90.00
_cell.angle_beta   90.00
_cell.angle_gamma   90.00
#
_symmetry.space_group_name_H-M   'P 1'
#
loop_
_entity.id
_entity.type
_entity.pdbx_description
1 polymer ?
#
loop_
_entity_poly.entity_id
_entity_poly.type
_entity_poly.pdbx_seq_one_letter_code
_entity_poly.pdbx_strand_id
1 'polypeptide(L)'
;MKIGKTDAFEADYMTKFRQIAAPFGIFMDYETDRAGRDIGLHLTQASSSGEGRIVTPISVWFQMKGIMPQTLSLKDLNASEQVTVALQTNHLAFWYMNPQPTYLAIYVGSAELFLAIDIKDWVGENFGDRILAHAPKTVAVSVSKRNLLDEQFFRNVLNRNLVPTLRSIFSREKDEGIARFLRDSSLVKWLFNCETSGSQARIRVVSYMSKMRTEVYFESSTAGAEWVEMRAHWQFAMSDLASSFPFLTFRPQRTAAWQYRIWMG
;
A
#
# COMPACT_ATOMS: atom_id res chain seq x y z
N MET A 1 -33.52 -19.31 -22.03
CA MET A 1 -32.34 -18.97 -21.20
C MET A 1 -32.86 -18.38 -19.90
N LYS A 2 -32.66 -19.04 -18.75
CA LYS A 2 -33.16 -18.55 -17.44
C LYS A 2 -32.02 -17.82 -16.73
N ILE A 3 -32.25 -16.57 -16.34
CA ILE A 3 -31.37 -15.85 -15.42
C ILE A 3 -31.63 -16.43 -14.02
N GLY A 4 -30.60 -16.98 -13.38
CA GLY A 4 -30.69 -17.52 -12.02
C GLY A 4 -30.89 -16.41 -10.98
N LYS A 5 -31.42 -16.75 -9.80
CA LYS A 5 -31.54 -15.80 -8.69
C LYS A 5 -30.17 -15.24 -8.25
N THR A 6 -29.12 -16.05 -8.38
CA THR A 6 -27.73 -15.65 -8.10
C THR A 6 -27.22 -14.63 -9.10
N ASP A 7 -27.51 -14.81 -10.40
CA ASP A 7 -27.09 -13.89 -11.46
C ASP A 7 -27.71 -12.50 -11.30
N ALA A 8 -28.99 -12.44 -10.88
CA ALA A 8 -29.68 -11.18 -10.61
C ALA A 8 -29.08 -10.45 -9.39
N PHE A 9 -28.74 -11.19 -8.33
CA PHE A 9 -28.08 -10.65 -7.15
C PHE A 9 -26.67 -10.13 -7.49
N GLU A 10 -25.95 -10.85 -8.34
CA GLU A 10 -24.64 -10.45 -8.85
C GLU A 10 -24.71 -9.16 -9.67
N ALA A 11 -25.63 -9.08 -10.63
CA ALA A 11 -25.84 -7.87 -11.40
C ALA A 11 -26.18 -6.65 -10.52
N ASP A 12 -26.98 -6.82 -9.48
CA ASP A 12 -27.33 -5.75 -8.54
C ASP A 12 -26.10 -5.22 -7.80
N TYR A 13 -25.34 -6.10 -7.13
CA TYR A 13 -24.18 -5.62 -6.37
C TYR A 13 -23.06 -5.10 -7.29
N MET A 14 -22.89 -5.66 -8.50
CA MET A 14 -21.94 -5.11 -9.47
C MET A 14 -22.29 -3.68 -9.88
N THR A 15 -23.59 -3.38 -9.99
CA THR A 15 -24.06 -2.00 -10.25
C THR A 15 -23.74 -1.08 -9.08
N LYS A 16 -23.99 -1.52 -7.83
CA LYS A 16 -23.65 -0.77 -6.61
C LYS A 16 -22.14 -0.51 -6.52
N PHE A 17 -21.32 -1.50 -6.82
CA PHE A 17 -19.86 -1.34 -6.87
C PHE A 17 -19.44 -0.29 -7.88
N ARG A 18 -19.96 -0.34 -9.11
CA ARG A 18 -19.64 0.66 -10.15
C ARG A 18 -20.02 2.08 -9.72
N GLN A 19 -21.13 2.26 -9.00
CA GLN A 19 -21.51 3.56 -8.46
C GLN A 19 -20.51 4.07 -7.42
N ILE A 20 -20.07 3.22 -6.50
CA ILE A 20 -19.10 3.57 -5.46
C ILE A 20 -17.72 3.85 -6.06
N ALA A 21 -17.29 3.08 -7.07
CA ALA A 21 -15.96 3.16 -7.66
C ALA A 21 -15.81 4.26 -8.73
N ALA A 22 -16.90 4.70 -9.37
CA ALA A 22 -16.86 5.68 -10.47
C ALA A 22 -16.16 7.02 -10.14
N PRO A 23 -16.23 7.56 -8.91
CA PRO A 23 -15.46 8.76 -8.52
C PRO A 23 -13.95 8.54 -8.46
N PHE A 24 -13.48 7.30 -8.40
CA PHE A 24 -12.08 6.97 -8.11
C PHE A 24 -11.30 6.44 -9.32
N GLY A 25 -11.96 6.07 -10.42
CA GLY A 25 -11.25 5.63 -11.61
C GLY A 25 -12.09 5.39 -12.85
N ILE A 26 -11.44 4.87 -13.88
CA ILE A 26 -12.04 4.45 -15.15
C ILE A 26 -12.09 2.92 -15.16
N PHE A 27 -13.26 2.35 -15.44
CA PHE A 27 -13.44 0.91 -15.45
C PHE A 27 -12.66 0.25 -16.59
N MET A 28 -12.08 -0.91 -16.28
CA MET A 28 -11.46 -1.81 -17.24
C MET A 28 -12.17 -3.15 -17.14
N ASP A 29 -12.52 -3.73 -18.28
CA ASP A 29 -13.20 -5.01 -18.35
C ASP A 29 -12.40 -5.94 -19.27
N TYR A 30 -12.44 -7.25 -19.01
CA TYR A 30 -11.94 -8.23 -19.98
C TYR A 30 -13.00 -8.48 -21.05
N GLU A 31 -12.59 -8.56 -22.31
CA GLU A 31 -13.48 -9.03 -23.38
C GLU A 31 -13.89 -10.50 -23.18
N THR A 32 -13.01 -11.29 -22.55
CA THR A 32 -13.31 -12.65 -22.11
C THR A 32 -12.66 -12.88 -20.76
N ASP A 33 -13.47 -13.10 -19.72
CA ASP A 33 -12.92 -13.39 -18.39
C ASP A 33 -12.33 -14.81 -18.34
N ARG A 34 -11.01 -14.87 -18.15
CA ARG A 34 -10.26 -16.10 -17.87
C ARG A 34 -9.33 -15.96 -16.66
N ALA A 35 -9.33 -14.79 -16.03
CA ALA A 35 -8.35 -14.45 -14.99
C ALA A 35 -8.93 -14.55 -13.58
N GLY A 36 -10.24 -14.85 -13.45
CA GLY A 36 -10.92 -14.80 -12.15
C GLY A 36 -10.80 -13.39 -11.58
N ARG A 37 -11.20 -12.40 -12.36
CA ARG A 37 -11.15 -10.98 -12.03
C ARG A 37 -12.36 -10.35 -12.68
N ASP A 38 -13.27 -9.87 -11.85
CA ASP A 38 -14.58 -9.47 -12.35
C ASP A 38 -14.55 -8.06 -12.92
N ILE A 39 -13.77 -7.15 -12.33
CA ILE A 39 -13.70 -5.75 -12.78
C ILE A 39 -12.36 -5.09 -12.46
N GLY A 40 -11.83 -4.33 -13.40
CA GLY A 40 -10.63 -3.51 -13.24
C GLY A 40 -10.98 -2.04 -13.04
N LEU A 41 -10.10 -1.32 -12.36
CA LEU A 41 -10.18 0.13 -12.20
C LEU A 41 -8.82 0.77 -12.46
N HIS A 42 -8.78 1.68 -13.43
CA HIS A 42 -7.67 2.59 -13.65
C HIS A 42 -7.85 3.81 -12.76
N LEU A 43 -7.05 3.92 -11.70
CA LEU A 43 -7.24 4.92 -10.66
C LEU A 43 -6.93 6.33 -11.14
N THR A 44 -7.73 7.27 -10.61
CA THR A 44 -7.63 8.70 -10.87
C THR A 44 -7.36 9.44 -9.57
N GLN A 45 -6.81 10.64 -9.69
CA GLN A 45 -6.65 11.59 -8.58
C GLN A 45 -7.21 12.95 -8.97
N ALA A 46 -7.57 13.77 -7.98
CA ALA A 46 -7.99 15.14 -8.24
C ALA A 46 -6.84 15.94 -8.87
N SER A 47 -7.15 16.78 -9.86
CA SER A 47 -6.18 17.72 -10.41
C SER A 47 -5.82 18.78 -9.38
N SER A 48 -4.53 19.15 -9.29
CA SER A 48 -4.07 20.27 -8.48
C SER A 48 -4.61 21.62 -8.96
N SER A 49 -5.03 21.73 -10.23
CA SER A 49 -5.69 22.92 -10.78
C SER A 49 -7.19 23.01 -10.47
N GLY A 50 -7.77 21.97 -9.85
CA GLY A 50 -9.22 21.87 -9.65
C GLY A 50 -10.02 21.48 -10.90
N GLU A 51 -9.37 21.39 -12.07
CA GLU A 51 -10.00 21.02 -13.34
C GLU A 51 -10.13 19.49 -13.48
N GLY A 52 -11.06 18.91 -12.72
CA GLY A 52 -11.42 17.50 -12.86
C GLY A 52 -10.37 16.51 -12.31
N ARG A 53 -10.23 15.36 -12.98
CA ARG A 53 -9.47 14.20 -12.51
C ARG A 53 -8.37 13.82 -13.48
N ILE A 54 -7.21 13.47 -12.95
CA ILE A 54 -6.04 13.00 -13.69
C ILE A 54 -5.96 11.48 -13.56
N VAL A 55 -5.80 10.80 -14.70
CA VAL A 55 -5.52 9.37 -14.76
C VAL A 55 -4.11 9.10 -14.25
N THR A 56 -3.98 8.25 -13.23
CA THR A 56 -2.68 7.87 -12.64
C THR A 56 -2.11 6.66 -13.39
N PRO A 57 -0.84 6.26 -13.24
CA PRO A 57 -0.35 5.02 -13.86
C PRO A 57 -0.86 3.73 -13.18
N ILE A 58 -1.81 3.82 -12.25
CA ILE A 58 -2.21 2.70 -11.39
C ILE A 58 -3.50 2.05 -11.87
N SER A 59 -3.37 0.76 -12.18
CA SER A 59 -4.47 -0.14 -12.53
C SER A 59 -4.58 -1.22 -11.46
N VAL A 60 -5.78 -1.42 -10.94
CA VAL A 60 -6.07 -2.46 -9.94
C VAL A 60 -7.24 -3.33 -10.42
N TRP A 61 -7.30 -4.56 -9.93
CA TRP A 61 -8.39 -5.49 -10.21
C TRP A 61 -9.14 -5.86 -8.95
N PHE A 62 -10.42 -6.16 -9.11
CA PHE A 62 -11.30 -6.66 -8.06
C PHE A 62 -11.84 -8.03 -8.44
N GLN A 63 -11.67 -9.00 -7.56
CA GLN A 63 -12.52 -10.19 -7.51
C GLN A 63 -13.66 -9.88 -6.53
N MET A 64 -14.87 -10.00 -7.04
CA MET A 64 -16.11 -9.76 -6.32
C MET A 64 -16.67 -11.08 -5.79
N LYS A 65 -17.25 -11.01 -4.61
CA LYS A 65 -18.09 -12.06 -4.03
C LYS A 65 -19.32 -11.43 -3.41
N GLY A 66 -20.47 -12.07 -3.58
CA GLY A 66 -21.70 -11.66 -2.92
C GLY A 66 -22.12 -12.67 -1.86
N ILE A 67 -22.49 -12.19 -0.69
CA ILE A 67 -23.17 -12.98 0.35
C ILE A 67 -24.61 -12.53 0.40
N MET A 68 -25.52 -13.43 0.04
CA MET A 68 -26.95 -13.16 0.02
C MET A 68 -27.48 -12.92 1.45
N PRO A 69 -28.53 -12.09 1.64
CA PRO A 69 -29.13 -11.85 2.95
C PRO A 69 -29.60 -13.12 3.68
N GLN A 70 -29.96 -14.17 2.93
CA GLN A 70 -30.40 -15.45 3.49
C GLN A 70 -29.22 -16.31 4.00
N THR A 71 -27.99 -16.02 3.58
CA THR A 71 -26.78 -16.77 3.95
C THR A 71 -26.11 -16.21 5.20
N LEU A 72 -26.12 -14.88 5.36
CA LEU A 72 -25.59 -14.19 6.54
C LEU A 72 -26.61 -13.16 6.98
N SER A 73 -27.22 -13.37 8.14
CA SER A 73 -28.19 -12.42 8.67
C SER A 73 -27.50 -11.16 9.22
N LEU A 74 -28.23 -10.05 9.29
CA LEU A 74 -27.72 -8.81 9.89
C LEU A 74 -27.33 -9.01 11.36
N LYS A 75 -28.07 -9.86 12.09
CA LYS A 75 -27.78 -10.22 13.49
C LYS A 75 -26.43 -10.93 13.60
N ASP A 76 -26.18 -11.92 12.75
CA ASP A 76 -24.94 -12.70 12.78
C ASP A 76 -23.74 -11.85 12.30
N LEU A 77 -23.96 -11.00 11.30
CA LEU A 77 -22.96 -10.03 10.86
C LEU A 77 -22.57 -9.07 12.01
N ASN A 78 -23.54 -8.60 12.79
CA ASN A 78 -23.27 -7.71 13.92
C ASN A 78 -22.50 -8.43 15.03
N ALA A 79 -22.76 -9.72 15.25
CA ALA A 79 -22.07 -10.54 16.25
C ALA A 79 -20.65 -10.97 15.85
N SER A 80 -20.32 -11.01 14.56
CA SER A 80 -18.98 -11.36 14.06
C SER A 80 -18.11 -10.13 13.80
N GLU A 81 -16.80 -10.19 14.04
CA GLU A 81 -15.87 -9.12 13.64
C GLU A 81 -15.45 -9.18 12.16
N GLN A 82 -15.73 -10.30 11.50
CA GLN A 82 -15.21 -10.61 10.18
C GLN A 82 -16.21 -11.42 9.34
N VAL A 83 -16.04 -11.32 8.02
CA VAL A 83 -16.82 -12.05 7.02
C VAL A 83 -15.88 -13.03 6.32
N THR A 84 -16.27 -14.29 6.23
CA THR A 84 -15.43 -15.35 5.65
C THR A 84 -16.03 -15.84 4.34
N VAL A 85 -15.19 -15.98 3.31
CA VAL A 85 -15.56 -16.59 2.03
C VAL A 85 -14.57 -17.69 1.66
N ALA A 86 -15.05 -18.76 1.03
CA ALA A 86 -14.18 -19.80 0.50
C ALA A 86 -13.72 -19.43 -0.91
N LEU A 87 -12.41 -19.41 -1.14
CA LEU A 87 -11.81 -19.17 -2.45
C LEU A 87 -10.99 -20.37 -2.90
N GLN A 88 -10.93 -20.59 -4.21
CA GLN A 88 -10.11 -21.67 -4.77
C GLN A 88 -8.62 -21.35 -4.62
N THR A 89 -7.85 -22.33 -4.19
CA THR A 89 -6.41 -22.17 -3.93
C THR A 89 -5.64 -21.80 -5.19
N ASN A 90 -6.04 -22.33 -6.35
CA ASN A 90 -5.42 -21.98 -7.63
C ASN A 90 -5.65 -20.49 -8.00
N HIS A 91 -6.80 -19.90 -7.67
CA HIS A 91 -7.06 -18.48 -7.87
C HIS A 91 -6.19 -17.64 -6.94
N LEU A 92 -6.09 -18.01 -5.66
CA LEU A 92 -5.22 -17.34 -4.70
C LEU A 92 -3.75 -17.36 -5.15
N ALA A 93 -3.26 -18.53 -5.59
CA ALA A 93 -1.91 -18.67 -6.15
C ALA A 93 -1.71 -17.78 -7.39
N PHE A 94 -2.68 -17.76 -8.30
CA PHE A 94 -2.63 -16.92 -9.50
C PHE A 94 -2.58 -15.42 -9.16
N TRP A 95 -3.46 -14.93 -8.29
CA TRP A 95 -3.48 -13.53 -7.89
C TRP A 95 -2.23 -13.15 -7.09
N TYR A 96 -1.70 -14.05 -6.26
CA TYR A 96 -0.46 -13.84 -5.53
C TYR A 96 0.74 -13.62 -6.46
N MET A 97 0.78 -14.31 -7.61
CA MET A 97 1.85 -14.13 -8.61
C MET A 97 1.62 -12.93 -9.54
N ASN A 98 0.41 -12.41 -9.63
CA ASN A 98 0.08 -11.39 -10.62
C ASN A 98 0.78 -10.05 -10.31
N PRO A 99 1.36 -9.36 -11.31
CA PRO A 99 2.01 -8.07 -11.11
C PRO A 99 1.03 -6.95 -10.75
N GLN A 100 -0.21 -7.01 -11.24
CA GLN A 100 -1.23 -6.01 -10.92
C GLN A 100 -1.90 -6.35 -9.58
N PRO A 101 -2.09 -5.35 -8.71
CA PRO A 101 -2.81 -5.53 -7.45
C PRO A 101 -4.20 -6.12 -7.69
N THR A 102 -4.59 -7.06 -6.84
CA THR A 102 -5.92 -7.68 -6.87
C THR A 102 -6.55 -7.54 -5.49
N TYR A 103 -7.76 -7.02 -5.45
CA TYR A 103 -8.53 -6.84 -4.23
C TYR A 103 -9.67 -7.84 -4.23
N LEU A 104 -9.91 -8.48 -3.08
CA LEU A 104 -11.13 -9.23 -2.84
C LEU A 104 -12.16 -8.27 -2.28
N ALA A 105 -13.25 -8.03 -2.99
CA ALA A 105 -14.38 -7.23 -2.53
C ALA A 105 -15.59 -8.13 -2.27
N ILE A 106 -16.12 -8.10 -1.05
CA ILE A 106 -17.24 -8.90 -0.59
C ILE A 106 -18.44 -7.98 -0.35
N TYR A 107 -19.49 -8.15 -1.14
CA TYR A 107 -20.79 -7.55 -0.89
C TYR A 107 -21.55 -8.35 0.16
N VAL A 108 -22.01 -7.69 1.22
CA VAL A 108 -22.82 -8.30 2.28
C VAL A 108 -24.26 -7.81 2.14
N GLY A 109 -25.11 -8.63 1.51
CA GLY A 109 -26.47 -8.23 1.14
C GLY A 109 -27.37 -7.86 2.32
N SER A 110 -27.15 -8.45 3.50
CA SER A 110 -27.96 -8.14 4.69
C SER A 110 -27.73 -6.74 5.26
N ALA A 111 -26.60 -6.10 4.92
CA ALA A 111 -26.20 -4.78 5.39
C ALA A 111 -25.93 -3.80 4.24
N GLU A 112 -26.14 -4.25 2.99
CA GLU A 112 -25.91 -3.51 1.76
C GLU A 112 -24.56 -2.77 1.67
N LEU A 113 -23.49 -3.40 2.16
CA LEU A 113 -22.15 -2.82 2.18
C LEU A 113 -21.11 -3.69 1.47
N PHE A 114 -19.97 -3.08 1.15
CA PHE A 114 -18.80 -3.78 0.63
C PHE A 114 -17.68 -3.77 1.66
N LEU A 115 -17.02 -4.92 1.81
CA LEU A 115 -15.75 -5.06 2.51
C LEU A 115 -14.67 -5.43 1.50
N ALA A 116 -13.45 -4.90 1.62
CA ALA A 116 -12.40 -5.24 0.67
C ALA A 116 -11.00 -5.30 1.28
N ILE A 117 -10.19 -6.26 0.81
CA ILE A 117 -8.79 -6.41 1.21
C ILE A 117 -7.91 -6.61 -0.01
N ASP A 118 -6.63 -6.27 0.12
CA ASP A 118 -5.61 -6.68 -0.82
C ASP A 118 -5.38 -8.19 -0.68
N ILE A 119 -5.85 -8.97 -1.66
CA ILE A 119 -5.78 -10.43 -1.56
C ILE A 119 -4.35 -10.93 -1.69
N LYS A 120 -3.48 -10.17 -2.38
CA LYS A 120 -2.08 -10.53 -2.57
C LYS A 120 -1.33 -10.40 -1.27
N ASP A 121 -1.53 -9.30 -0.53
CA ASP A 121 -0.94 -9.14 0.80
C ASP A 121 -1.45 -10.21 1.77
N TRP A 122 -2.77 -10.44 1.79
CA TRP A 122 -3.36 -11.45 2.67
C TRP A 122 -2.75 -12.84 2.41
N VAL A 123 -2.60 -13.24 1.14
CA VAL A 123 -1.92 -14.51 0.80
C VAL A 123 -0.45 -14.48 1.22
N GLY A 124 0.23 -13.35 1.02
CA GLY A 124 1.63 -13.17 1.44
C GLY A 124 1.83 -13.37 2.95
N GLU A 125 0.95 -12.79 3.76
CA GLU A 125 0.99 -12.88 5.23
C GLU A 125 0.63 -14.28 5.74
N ASN A 126 -0.37 -14.93 5.15
CA ASN A 126 -0.88 -16.21 5.65
C ASN A 126 -0.11 -17.43 5.12
N PHE A 127 0.38 -17.36 3.88
CA PHE A 127 1.00 -18.50 3.20
C PHE A 127 2.39 -18.17 2.64
N GLY A 128 2.56 -16.99 2.05
CA GLY A 128 3.70 -16.66 1.19
C GLY A 128 3.78 -17.61 0.00
N ASP A 129 5.00 -17.94 -0.44
CA ASP A 129 5.25 -18.84 -1.57
C ASP A 129 4.65 -20.25 -1.39
N ARG A 130 4.34 -20.66 -0.16
CA ARG A 130 3.71 -21.96 0.13
C ARG A 130 2.32 -22.10 -0.50
N ILE A 131 1.66 -20.99 -0.88
CA ILE A 131 0.37 -21.06 -1.57
C ILE A 131 0.45 -21.82 -2.90
N LEU A 132 1.62 -21.79 -3.57
CA LEU A 132 1.82 -22.40 -4.88
C LEU A 132 1.75 -23.94 -4.85
N ALA A 133 2.01 -24.53 -3.68
CA ALA A 133 1.96 -25.98 -3.44
C ALA A 133 0.90 -26.36 -2.40
N HIS A 134 -0.04 -25.46 -2.09
CA HIS A 134 -1.02 -25.69 -1.04
C HIS A 134 -2.05 -26.76 -1.47
N ALA A 135 -2.09 -27.88 -0.74
CA ALA A 135 -2.86 -29.06 -1.12
C ALA A 135 -4.40 -28.89 -1.05
N PRO A 136 -4.98 -28.20 -0.05
CA PRO A 136 -6.43 -27.94 -0.02
C PRO A 136 -6.91 -27.22 -1.28
N LYS A 137 -8.06 -27.64 -1.83
CA LYS A 137 -8.66 -27.01 -3.01
C LYS A 137 -9.21 -25.62 -2.73
N THR A 138 -9.62 -25.36 -1.49
CA THR A 138 -10.23 -24.11 -1.07
C THR A 138 -9.62 -23.61 0.23
N VAL A 139 -9.49 -22.29 0.34
CA VAL A 139 -9.04 -21.58 1.53
C VAL A 139 -10.15 -20.66 2.01
N ALA A 140 -10.38 -20.64 3.32
CA ALA A 140 -11.27 -19.68 3.96
C ALA A 140 -10.52 -18.34 4.11
N VAL A 141 -11.01 -17.30 3.45
CA VAL A 141 -10.46 -15.95 3.51
C VAL A 141 -11.37 -15.10 4.38
N SER A 142 -10.83 -14.60 5.48
CA SER A 142 -11.56 -13.74 6.43
C SER A 142 -11.23 -12.27 6.20
N VAL A 143 -12.28 -11.46 6.06
CA VAL A 143 -12.20 -10.01 5.87
C VAL A 143 -12.79 -9.31 7.09
N SER A 144 -11.99 -8.47 7.74
CA SER A 144 -12.47 -7.66 8.87
C SER A 144 -13.56 -6.67 8.42
N LYS A 145 -14.59 -6.48 9.26
CA LYS A 145 -15.62 -5.45 9.04
C LYS A 145 -15.06 -4.02 9.04
N ARG A 146 -13.82 -3.81 9.52
CA ARG A 146 -13.13 -2.51 9.49
C ARG A 146 -12.67 -2.11 8.09
N ASN A 147 -12.59 -3.06 7.16
CA ASN A 147 -12.12 -2.83 5.81
C ASN A 147 -13.30 -2.49 4.87
N LEU A 148 -14.03 -1.42 5.18
CA LEU A 148 -15.11 -0.93 4.31
C LEU A 148 -14.52 -0.48 2.96
N LEU A 149 -15.20 -0.82 1.87
CA LEU A 149 -14.88 -0.28 0.56
C LEU A 149 -15.57 1.08 0.43
N ASP A 150 -14.88 2.11 0.89
CA ASP A 150 -15.31 3.51 0.87
C ASP A 150 -14.26 4.40 0.20
N GLU A 151 -14.47 5.72 0.28
CA GLU A 151 -13.52 6.70 -0.24
C GLU A 151 -12.10 6.53 0.35
N GLN A 152 -12.01 6.23 1.65
CA GLN A 152 -10.72 6.06 2.31
C GLN A 152 -10.00 4.82 1.77
N PHE A 153 -10.71 3.74 1.50
CA PHE A 153 -10.16 2.56 0.84
C PHE A 153 -9.52 2.92 -0.51
N PHE A 154 -10.23 3.62 -1.40
CA PHE A 154 -9.66 3.97 -2.72
C PHE A 154 -8.45 4.90 -2.63
N ARG A 155 -8.47 5.87 -1.71
CA ARG A 155 -7.31 6.73 -1.43
C ARG A 155 -6.10 5.92 -0.97
N ASN A 156 -6.33 4.95 -0.07
CA ASN A 156 -5.29 4.06 0.42
C ASN A 156 -4.73 3.16 -0.70
N VAL A 157 -5.60 2.57 -1.52
CA VAL A 157 -5.20 1.75 -2.67
C VAL A 157 -4.35 2.56 -3.65
N LEU A 158 -4.77 3.80 -3.99
CA LEU A 158 -3.98 4.65 -4.86
C LEU A 158 -2.59 4.92 -4.28
N ASN A 159 -2.52 5.41 -3.04
CA ASN A 159 -1.26 5.79 -2.41
C ASN A 159 -0.31 4.60 -2.26
N ARG A 160 -0.84 3.43 -1.86
CA ARG A 160 -0.07 2.21 -1.67
C ARG A 160 0.59 1.72 -2.96
N ASN A 161 -0.07 1.90 -4.09
CA ASN A 161 0.40 1.38 -5.38
C ASN A 161 1.15 2.43 -6.21
N LEU A 162 0.84 3.72 -6.05
CA LEU A 162 1.43 4.81 -6.83
C LEU A 162 2.93 4.97 -6.57
N VAL A 163 3.32 5.11 -5.31
CA VAL A 163 4.73 5.37 -4.96
C VAL A 163 5.65 4.22 -5.40
N PRO A 164 5.35 2.93 -5.13
CA PRO A 164 6.18 1.83 -5.64
C PRO A 164 6.28 1.80 -7.17
N THR A 165 5.18 2.08 -7.87
CA THR A 165 5.15 2.09 -9.34
C THR A 165 6.03 3.19 -9.91
N LEU A 166 5.89 4.43 -9.42
CA LEU A 166 6.73 5.55 -9.84
C LEU A 166 8.22 5.28 -9.54
N ARG A 167 8.53 4.69 -8.38
CA ARG A 167 9.90 4.29 -8.05
C ARG A 167 10.49 3.29 -9.04
N SER A 168 9.70 2.32 -9.47
CA SER A 168 10.13 1.32 -10.46
C SER A 168 10.41 1.98 -11.81
N ILE A 169 9.45 2.77 -12.31
CA ILE A 169 9.53 3.47 -13.60
C ILE A 169 10.75 4.39 -13.65
N PHE A 170 10.98 5.17 -12.59
CA PHE A 170 12.01 6.19 -12.55
C PHE A 170 13.37 5.69 -12.05
N SER A 171 13.53 4.40 -11.76
CA SER A 171 14.73 3.84 -11.11
C SER A 171 16.06 4.09 -11.85
N ARG A 172 16.00 4.39 -13.15
CA ARG A 172 17.18 4.61 -14.02
C ARG A 172 17.33 6.04 -14.52
N GLU A 173 16.39 6.91 -14.16
CA GLU A 173 16.41 8.29 -14.60
C GLU A 173 17.51 9.08 -13.90
N LYS A 174 18.16 9.99 -14.65
CA LYS A 174 19.27 10.83 -14.17
C LYS A 174 18.86 12.30 -13.99
N ASP A 175 17.60 12.51 -13.60
CA ASP A 175 17.07 13.82 -13.27
C ASP A 175 17.20 14.10 -11.76
N GLU A 176 17.61 15.32 -11.38
CA GLU A 176 17.84 15.68 -9.97
C GLU A 176 16.55 15.65 -9.13
N GLY A 177 15.42 16.06 -9.72
CA GLY A 177 14.11 16.02 -9.06
C GLY A 177 13.65 14.59 -8.82
N ILE A 178 13.85 13.72 -9.81
CA ILE A 178 13.59 12.29 -9.68
C ILE A 178 14.52 11.65 -8.64
N ALA A 179 15.82 11.97 -8.65
CA ALA A 179 16.76 11.48 -7.66
C ALA A 179 16.34 11.87 -6.24
N ARG A 180 15.82 13.09 -6.06
CA ARG A 180 15.26 13.56 -4.79
C ARG A 180 14.01 12.77 -4.39
N PHE A 181 13.05 12.57 -5.29
CA PHE A 181 11.86 11.74 -5.03
C PHE A 181 12.23 10.30 -4.64
N LEU A 182 13.14 9.65 -5.39
CA LEU A 182 13.61 8.29 -5.09
C LEU A 182 14.35 8.24 -3.75
N ARG A 183 15.10 9.29 -3.42
CA ARG A 183 15.77 9.43 -2.13
C ARG A 183 14.75 9.45 -0.99
N ASP A 184 13.82 10.38 -1.06
CA ASP A 184 12.87 10.68 0.00
C ASP A 184 11.88 9.52 0.22
N SER A 185 11.33 8.97 -0.86
CA SER A 185 10.43 7.80 -0.79
C SER A 185 11.11 6.55 -0.23
N SER A 186 12.42 6.37 -0.46
CA SER A 186 13.18 5.27 0.15
C SER A 186 13.41 5.49 1.64
N LEU A 187 13.64 6.74 2.05
CA LEU A 187 13.86 7.06 3.45
C LEU A 187 12.58 6.90 4.28
N VAL A 188 11.44 7.35 3.77
CA VAL A 188 10.13 7.14 4.41
C VAL A 188 9.82 5.66 4.58
N LYS A 189 10.02 4.85 3.51
CA LYS A 189 9.84 3.39 3.59
C LYS A 189 10.75 2.75 4.65
N TRP A 190 12.01 3.17 4.72
CA TRP A 190 12.94 2.66 5.71
C TRP A 190 12.56 3.01 7.15
N LEU A 191 12.14 4.25 7.41
CA LEU A 191 11.66 4.66 8.73
C LEU A 191 10.44 3.85 9.17
N PHE A 192 9.48 3.65 8.27
CA PHE A 192 8.31 2.81 8.52
C PHE A 192 8.70 1.36 8.86
N ASN A 193 9.69 0.79 8.14
CA ASN A 193 10.20 -0.53 8.45
C ASN A 193 10.92 -0.59 9.81
N CYS A 194 11.63 0.48 10.19
CA CYS A 194 12.26 0.56 11.51
C CYS A 194 11.20 0.56 12.61
N GLU A 195 10.16 1.39 12.46
CA GLU A 195 9.05 1.48 13.41
C GLU A 195 8.31 0.12 13.56
N THR A 196 7.95 -0.51 12.44
CA THR A 196 7.22 -1.79 12.46
C THR A 196 8.06 -2.96 12.98
N SER A 197 9.37 -2.94 12.78
CA SER A 197 10.28 -3.96 13.33
C SER A 197 10.75 -3.68 14.76
N GLY A 198 10.36 -2.55 15.35
CA GLY A 198 10.86 -2.10 16.66
C GLY A 198 12.34 -1.70 16.65
N SER A 199 12.94 -1.50 15.47
CA SER A 199 14.31 -1.02 15.33
C SER A 199 14.39 0.48 15.62
N GLN A 200 15.44 0.90 16.30
CA GLN A 200 15.75 2.31 16.48
C GLN A 200 16.34 2.88 15.19
N ALA A 201 15.98 4.11 14.86
CA ALA A 201 16.52 4.85 13.72
C ALA A 201 17.19 6.14 14.22
N ARG A 202 18.34 6.49 13.65
CA ARG A 202 19.01 7.77 13.91
C ARG A 202 19.62 8.34 12.64
N ILE A 203 19.97 9.62 12.75
CA ILE A 203 20.73 10.36 11.73
C ILE A 203 22.06 10.79 12.32
N ARG A 204 23.15 10.59 11.57
CA ARG A 204 24.47 11.12 11.89
C ARG A 204 24.87 12.11 10.80
N VAL A 205 25.22 13.33 11.21
CA VAL A 205 25.56 14.42 10.29
C VAL A 205 27.01 14.79 10.50
N VAL A 206 27.79 14.80 9.42
CA VAL A 206 29.21 15.13 9.42
C VAL A 206 29.42 16.33 8.50
N SER A 207 29.80 17.47 9.08
CA SER A 207 30.05 18.70 8.34
C SER A 207 31.56 18.93 8.19
N TYR A 208 32.05 18.98 6.96
CA TYR A 208 33.45 19.24 6.63
C TYR A 208 33.62 20.70 6.27
N MET A 209 34.08 21.52 7.22
CA MET A 209 34.26 22.97 7.00
C MET A 209 35.23 23.28 5.85
N SER A 210 36.33 22.53 5.74
CA SER A 210 37.34 22.74 4.69
C SER A 210 36.89 22.32 3.28
N LYS A 211 35.80 21.54 3.17
CA LYS A 211 35.30 21.01 1.89
C LYS A 211 33.91 21.55 1.51
N MET A 212 33.35 22.45 2.33
CA MET A 212 31.96 22.95 2.21
C MET A 212 30.97 21.82 1.93
N ARG A 213 31.18 20.66 2.56
CA ARG A 213 30.45 19.42 2.30
C ARG A 213 29.79 18.94 3.57
N THR A 214 28.52 18.60 3.49
CA THR A 214 27.81 17.92 4.57
C THR A 214 27.45 16.51 4.12
N GLU A 215 27.78 15.54 4.95
CA GLU A 215 27.40 14.14 4.78
C GLU A 215 26.36 13.78 5.84
N VAL A 216 25.35 13.04 5.42
CA VAL A 216 24.21 12.61 6.22
C VAL A 216 24.09 11.10 6.11
N TYR A 217 24.14 10.44 7.25
CA TYR A 217 24.10 8.99 7.38
C TYR A 217 22.82 8.57 8.12
N PHE A 218 22.07 7.66 7.53
CA PHE A 218 20.87 7.06 8.13
C PHE A 218 21.21 5.67 8.63
N GLU A 219 21.00 5.46 9.93
CA GLU A 219 21.46 4.27 10.65
C GLU A 219 20.31 3.66 11.44
N SER A 220 20.23 2.33 11.45
CA SER A 220 19.25 1.56 12.23
C SER A 220 19.93 0.55 13.13
N SER A 221 19.34 0.27 14.29
CA SER A 221 19.79 -0.77 15.22
C SER A 221 18.59 -1.48 15.84
N THR A 222 18.66 -2.81 15.93
CA THR A 222 17.70 -3.62 16.67
C THR A 222 18.28 -3.85 18.07
N ALA A 223 17.49 -3.60 19.12
CA ALA A 223 17.83 -3.63 20.55
C ALA A 223 19.17 -4.30 20.92
N GLY A 224 20.24 -3.51 21.04
CA GLY A 224 21.56 -3.95 21.51
C GLY A 224 22.55 -4.39 20.42
N ALA A 225 22.13 -4.46 19.16
CA ALA A 225 23.00 -4.72 18.02
C ALA A 225 23.76 -3.46 17.57
N GLU A 226 24.87 -3.66 16.85
CA GLU A 226 25.59 -2.55 16.21
C GLU A 226 24.70 -1.76 15.26
N TRP A 227 24.97 -0.47 15.15
CA TRP A 227 24.27 0.40 14.22
C TRP A 227 24.71 0.07 12.80
N VAL A 228 23.75 -0.34 11.97
CA VAL A 228 23.97 -0.63 10.55
C VAL A 228 23.60 0.59 9.75
N GLU A 229 24.54 1.05 8.91
CA GLU A 229 24.27 2.10 7.94
C GLU A 229 23.37 1.56 6.82
N MET A 230 22.27 2.26 6.57
CA MET A 230 21.36 1.93 5.47
C MET A 230 21.60 2.81 4.25
N ARG A 231 22.01 4.06 4.47
CA ARG A 231 22.20 5.03 3.38
C ARG A 231 23.07 6.22 3.78
N ALA A 232 23.97 6.61 2.88
CA ALA A 232 24.68 7.87 2.92
C ALA A 232 24.14 8.85 1.85
N HIS A 233 23.99 10.13 2.23
CA HIS A 233 23.74 11.24 1.33
C HIS A 233 24.80 12.32 1.56
N TRP A 234 25.21 13.00 0.51
CA TRP A 234 26.08 14.17 0.65
C TRP A 234 25.56 15.28 -0.24
N GLN A 235 25.78 16.51 0.21
CA GLN A 235 25.47 17.71 -0.58
C GLN A 235 26.52 18.79 -0.30
N PHE A 236 26.90 19.51 -1.35
CA PHE A 236 27.74 20.69 -1.23
C PHE A 236 26.92 21.84 -0.66
N ALA A 237 27.43 22.50 0.37
CA ALA A 237 26.77 23.59 1.07
C ALA A 237 25.30 23.26 1.42
N MET A 238 25.06 22.05 1.96
CA MET A 238 23.73 21.65 2.43
C MET A 238 23.17 22.73 3.36
N SER A 239 21.94 23.16 3.11
CA SER A 239 21.21 24.04 4.02
C SER A 239 20.89 23.30 5.32
N ASP A 240 19.99 23.85 6.14
CA ASP A 240 19.54 23.15 7.33
C ASP A 240 18.87 21.79 6.98
N LEU A 241 18.93 20.86 7.93
CA LEU A 241 18.41 19.51 7.76
C LEU A 241 16.90 19.49 7.47
N ALA A 242 16.13 20.43 8.04
CA ALA A 242 14.69 20.48 7.84
C ALA A 242 14.36 20.88 6.40
N SER A 243 15.08 21.84 5.82
CA SER A 243 14.93 22.19 4.40
C SER A 243 15.34 21.05 3.46
N SER A 244 16.35 20.26 3.82
CA SER A 244 16.86 19.16 2.99
C SER A 244 15.99 17.90 3.05
N PHE A 245 15.27 17.72 4.17
CA PHE A 245 14.36 16.61 4.44
C PHE A 245 13.04 17.13 5.07
N PRO A 246 12.21 17.86 4.30
CA PRO A 246 11.04 18.58 4.83
C PRO A 246 9.93 17.66 5.36
N PHE A 247 10.00 16.36 5.06
CA PHE A 247 9.09 15.33 5.53
C PHE A 247 9.53 14.67 6.84
N LEU A 248 10.66 15.10 7.43
CA LEU A 248 11.17 14.58 8.69
C LEU A 248 11.10 15.63 9.79
N THR A 249 10.67 15.19 10.97
CA THR A 249 10.81 15.97 12.21
C THR A 249 12.02 15.46 12.98
N PHE A 250 13.00 16.33 13.18
CA PHE A 250 14.22 15.97 13.89
C PHE A 250 14.09 16.25 15.39
N ARG A 251 14.39 15.25 16.22
CA ARG A 251 14.49 15.38 17.67
C ARG A 251 15.96 15.20 18.08
N PRO A 252 16.70 16.26 18.38
CA PRO A 252 18.11 16.15 18.72
C PRO A 252 18.27 15.40 20.05
N GLN A 253 19.01 14.29 20.02
CA GLN A 253 19.38 13.55 21.22
C GLN A 253 20.75 14.05 21.72
N ARG A 254 20.85 15.33 22.13
CA ARG A 254 21.77 15.95 23.13
C ARG A 254 22.07 17.45 22.89
N THR A 255 22.18 18.15 24.02
CA THR A 255 22.50 19.57 24.26
C THR A 255 23.97 19.92 23.98
N ALA A 256 24.23 21.19 23.63
CA ALA A 256 25.48 21.80 23.11
C ALA A 256 26.79 21.63 23.93
N ALA A 257 26.84 20.83 24.99
CA ALA A 257 27.99 20.74 25.89
C ALA A 257 29.23 20.02 25.29
N TRP A 258 29.13 19.40 24.11
CA TRP A 258 30.23 18.63 23.51
C TRP A 258 31.17 19.45 22.60
N GLN A 259 30.77 20.65 22.17
CA GLN A 259 31.62 21.50 21.31
C GLN A 259 32.81 22.14 22.05
N TYR A 260 32.78 22.22 23.39
CA TYR A 260 33.86 22.82 24.17
C TYR A 260 35.04 21.88 24.48
N ARG A 261 34.97 20.57 24.15
CA ARG A 261 36.05 19.62 24.46
C ARG A 261 37.01 19.30 23.32
N ILE A 262 36.78 19.80 22.11
CA ILE A 262 37.65 19.54 20.94
C ILE A 262 38.50 20.78 20.58
N TRP A 263 38.31 21.90 21.26
CA TRP A 263 39.13 23.13 21.10
C TRP A 263 40.18 23.33 22.20
N MET A 264 40.43 22.31 23.03
CA MET A 264 41.58 22.26 23.96
C MET A 264 42.19 20.85 23.97
N GLY A 265 42.83 20.50 22.86
CA GLY A 265 43.69 19.34 22.69
C GLY A 265 44.61 19.56 21.50
#